data_AF-A0A2S2QCG3-F1
#
_entry.id   AF-A0A2S2QCG3-F1
#
_cell.length_a   1.000
_cell.length_b   1.000
_cell.length_c   1.000
_cell.angle_alpha   90.00
_cell.angle_beta   90.00
_cell.angle_gamma   90.00
#
_symmetry.space_group_name_H-M   'P 1'
#
loop_
_entity.id
_entity.type
_entity.pdbx_description
1 polymer ?
#
loop_
_entity_poly.entity_id
_entity_poly.type
_entity_poly.pdbx_seq_one_letter_code
_entity_poly.pdbx_strand_id
1 'polypeptide(L)'
;KEMGKGLFALNYIKPGEILIIEKPIAGVFKNDAWALNCNYCFKRCLSGIPCSTCVQVLYCDEICLQKAFKSYHDIECSLVCPLKGDPTIEPTYDLALRCFIQLTNTMGIDRFCSMVREYTASKFIIAESDAFFRDMFYSVYALDGNETKRTTSNFFFMHCTASMMVSLLLLNEYNIPHELIGDVGVSLVHLLCITNLNSYASVELPKYIGEHSNVVEFDKSGTFNTVALILCSAYSLINHSCNPNVIVQTYGGIEVTRALQPISKGSQLFTDYGVNFMSHNKVERNKHLLDQYKFSCQCLACMDDWPMYTSLEHDDLSLNNLTLYDADKPFGIPSTTLKKFNEIVYLLLTKHKINVDYLEFLFSFLDVLDSNLKKPCFTYYKCIQIIQRCLYYTSDQIHCVIE
;
A
#
# COMPACT_ATOMS: atom_id res chain seq x y z
N LYS A 1 20.84 -10.05 -1.56
CA LYS A 1 21.73 -9.20 -0.72
C LYS A 1 21.60 -7.70 -1.04
N GLU A 2 20.97 -7.28 -2.14
CA GLU A 2 20.94 -5.86 -2.58
C GLU A 2 19.64 -5.07 -2.26
N MET A 3 18.62 -5.68 -1.66
CA MET A 3 17.30 -5.04 -1.45
C MET A 3 17.11 -4.38 -0.07
N GLY A 4 18.18 -4.27 0.74
CA GLY A 4 18.07 -3.69 2.09
C GLY A 4 17.24 -4.56 3.05
N LYS A 5 16.43 -3.91 3.90
CA LYS A 5 15.51 -4.59 4.84
C LYS A 5 14.38 -5.25 4.05
N GLY A 6 13.79 -6.30 4.61
CA GLY A 6 12.70 -7.05 3.97
C GLY A 6 11.93 -7.92 4.97
N LEU A 7 10.71 -8.30 4.62
CA LEU A 7 9.94 -9.30 5.37
C LEU A 7 10.11 -10.69 4.75
N PHE A 8 10.36 -11.71 5.57
CA PHE A 8 10.65 -13.07 5.13
C PHE A 8 9.71 -14.08 5.80
N ALA A 9 9.24 -15.05 5.02
CA ALA A 9 8.36 -16.10 5.51
C ALA A 9 9.12 -17.05 6.45
N LEU A 10 8.65 -17.21 7.69
CA LEU A 10 9.26 -18.15 8.65
C LEU A 10 8.87 -19.61 8.38
N ASN A 11 7.75 -19.81 7.70
CA ASN A 11 7.19 -21.11 7.30
C ASN A 11 6.65 -21.02 5.87
N TYR A 12 6.20 -22.15 5.32
CA TYR A 12 5.41 -22.12 4.09
C TYR A 12 4.08 -21.40 4.33
N ILE A 13 3.68 -20.54 3.42
CA ILE A 13 2.44 -19.77 3.48
C ILE A 13 1.61 -20.11 2.24
N LYS A 14 0.36 -20.52 2.47
CA LYS A 14 -0.58 -20.83 1.40
C LYS A 14 -1.17 -19.55 0.80
N PRO A 15 -1.57 -19.56 -0.48
CA PRO A 15 -2.36 -18.49 -1.07
C PRO A 15 -3.60 -18.20 -0.21
N GLY A 16 -3.90 -16.92 -0.01
CA GLY A 16 -5.06 -16.46 0.73
C GLY A 16 -4.84 -16.19 2.22
N GLU A 17 -3.74 -16.66 2.81
CA GLU A 17 -3.43 -16.39 4.23
C GLU A 17 -3.22 -14.88 4.49
N ILE A 18 -3.78 -14.38 5.59
CA ILE A 18 -3.57 -13.01 6.06
C ILE A 18 -2.23 -12.96 6.79
N LEU A 19 -1.36 -12.05 6.35
CA LEU A 19 0.01 -11.94 6.86
C LEU A 19 0.19 -10.74 7.78
N ILE A 20 -0.42 -9.60 7.41
CA ILE A 20 -0.29 -8.34 8.13
C ILE A 20 -1.65 -7.66 8.14
N ILE A 21 -2.08 -7.20 9.31
CA ILE A 21 -3.20 -6.28 9.49
C ILE A 21 -2.61 -5.05 10.16
N GLU A 22 -2.58 -3.92 9.45
CA GLU A 22 -1.94 -2.70 9.91
C GLU A 22 -2.92 -1.53 9.81
N LYS A 23 -3.01 -0.76 10.90
CA LYS A 23 -3.63 0.56 10.87
C LYS A 23 -2.57 1.56 10.42
N PRO A 24 -2.89 2.47 9.49
CA PRO A 24 -1.96 3.52 9.10
C PRO A 24 -1.42 4.28 10.32
N ILE A 25 -0.11 4.54 10.33
CA ILE A 25 0.51 5.37 11.37
C ILE A 25 0.05 6.81 11.20
N ALA A 26 0.08 7.27 9.95
CA ALA A 26 -0.36 8.56 9.50
C ALA A 26 -1.08 8.40 8.15
N GLY A 27 -1.96 9.32 7.84
CA GLY A 27 -2.59 9.39 6.53
C GLY A 27 -3.27 10.72 6.30
N VAL A 28 -3.37 11.14 5.05
CA VAL A 28 -3.96 12.42 4.61
C VAL A 28 -4.82 12.18 3.38
N PHE A 29 -5.86 12.99 3.16
CA PHE A 29 -6.71 12.81 1.98
C PHE A 29 -6.09 13.43 0.74
N LYS A 30 -6.26 12.76 -0.41
CA LYS A 30 -5.77 13.24 -1.71
C LYS A 30 -6.82 14.03 -2.49
N ASN A 31 -8.09 13.90 -2.13
CA ASN A 31 -9.25 14.46 -2.82
C ASN A 31 -10.31 14.88 -1.81
N ASP A 32 -11.46 15.34 -2.29
CA ASP A 32 -12.58 15.81 -1.47
C ASP A 32 -13.24 14.74 -0.58
N ALA A 33 -12.73 13.51 -0.56
CA ALA A 33 -13.18 12.49 0.39
C ALA A 33 -12.98 12.90 1.86
N TRP A 34 -12.11 13.87 2.17
CA TRP A 34 -12.02 14.42 3.53
C TRP A 34 -13.34 15.00 4.05
N ALA A 35 -14.27 15.35 3.17
CA ALA A 35 -15.60 15.86 3.50
C ALA A 35 -16.65 14.76 3.73
N LEU A 36 -16.33 13.49 3.45
CA LEU A 36 -17.27 12.35 3.59
C LEU A 36 -16.67 11.17 4.37
N ASN A 37 -15.41 11.26 4.76
CA ASN A 37 -14.68 10.23 5.47
C ASN A 37 -14.13 10.77 6.79
N CYS A 38 -14.06 9.89 7.79
CA CYS A 38 -13.50 10.24 9.08
C CYS A 38 -12.02 10.63 8.93
N ASN A 39 -11.65 11.82 9.40
CA ASN A 39 -10.29 12.33 9.33
C ASN A 39 -9.31 11.69 10.33
N TYR A 40 -9.72 10.59 10.98
CA TYR A 40 -8.88 9.75 11.83
C TYR A 40 -8.77 8.31 11.31
N CYS A 41 -9.90 7.62 11.14
CA CYS A 41 -9.91 6.21 10.75
C CYS A 41 -10.14 5.97 9.25
N PHE A 42 -10.30 7.03 8.45
CA PHE A 42 -10.56 7.01 7.01
C PHE A 42 -11.86 6.31 6.56
N LYS A 43 -12.61 5.67 7.46
CA LYS A 43 -13.93 5.10 7.17
C LYS A 43 -14.87 6.19 6.68
N ARG A 44 -15.62 5.91 5.61
CA ARG A 44 -16.73 6.75 5.16
C ARG A 44 -17.74 6.98 6.28
N CYS A 45 -18.14 8.23 6.50
CA CYS A 45 -19.12 8.62 7.50
C CYS A 45 -20.16 9.59 6.90
N LEU A 46 -21.39 9.10 6.69
CA LEU A 46 -22.49 9.91 6.18
C LEU A 46 -23.08 10.86 7.23
N SER A 47 -22.90 10.53 8.51
CA SER A 47 -23.22 11.38 9.65
C SER A 47 -21.96 11.48 10.49
N GLY A 48 -21.24 12.59 10.33
CA GLY A 48 -19.98 12.85 11.02
C GLY A 48 -20.09 14.03 11.99
N ILE A 49 -19.27 14.00 13.04
CA ILE A 49 -19.10 15.09 13.98
C ILE A 49 -18.03 16.03 13.40
N PRO A 50 -18.36 17.30 13.06
CA PRO A 50 -17.37 18.24 12.56
C PRO A 50 -16.45 18.72 13.69
N CYS A 51 -15.20 19.08 13.35
CA CYS A 51 -14.37 19.84 14.27
C CYS A 51 -15.07 21.16 14.63
N SER A 52 -15.19 21.46 15.93
CA SER A 52 -15.86 22.68 16.41
C SER A 52 -15.09 23.97 16.09
N THR A 53 -13.81 23.86 15.74
CA THR A 53 -12.93 25.02 15.49
C THR A 53 -12.85 25.34 14.00
N CYS A 54 -12.35 24.40 13.18
CA CYS A 54 -12.24 24.66 11.74
C CYS A 54 -13.54 24.39 10.97
N VAL A 55 -14.39 23.48 11.44
CA VAL A 55 -15.62 23.03 10.75
C VAL A 55 -15.34 22.42 9.36
N GLN A 56 -14.09 22.05 9.08
CA GLN A 56 -13.68 21.49 7.78
C GLN A 56 -13.60 19.97 7.80
N VAL A 57 -13.11 19.39 8.88
CA VAL A 57 -12.94 17.95 8.98
C VAL A 57 -14.07 17.30 9.78
N LEU A 58 -14.38 16.05 9.43
CA LEU A 58 -15.43 15.25 10.07
C LEU A 58 -14.84 14.00 10.71
N TYR A 59 -15.50 13.53 11.77
CA TYR A 59 -15.15 12.31 12.50
C TYR A 59 -16.38 11.40 12.63
N CYS A 60 -16.20 10.07 12.57
CA CYS A 60 -17.33 9.15 12.66
C CYS A 60 -17.96 9.07 14.06
N ASP A 61 -17.19 9.37 15.10
CA ASP A 61 -17.61 9.36 16.50
C ASP A 61 -16.70 10.26 17.35
N GLU A 62 -17.09 10.46 18.61
CA GLU A 62 -16.33 11.28 19.57
C GLU A 62 -14.94 10.69 19.87
N ILE A 63 -14.78 9.37 19.78
CA ILE A 63 -13.51 8.69 20.05
C ILE A 63 -12.48 9.07 18.98
N CYS A 64 -12.87 9.01 17.70
CA CYS A 64 -12.03 9.40 16.57
C CYS A 64 -11.70 10.89 16.60
N LEU A 65 -12.67 11.75 16.97
CA LEU A 65 -12.42 13.19 17.16
C LEU A 65 -11.36 13.42 18.23
N GLN A 66 -11.54 12.83 19.43
CA GLN A 66 -10.60 13.01 20.53
C GLN A 66 -9.21 12.46 20.21
N LYS A 67 -9.13 11.30 19.54
CA LYS A 67 -7.86 10.72 19.13
C LYS A 67 -7.14 11.61 18.11
N ALA A 68 -7.83 12.07 17.07
CA ALA A 68 -7.25 12.99 16.09
C ALA A 68 -6.76 14.28 16.75
N PHE A 69 -7.60 14.91 17.58
CA PHE A 69 -7.26 16.15 18.29
C PHE A 69 -6.00 15.98 19.14
N LYS A 70 -5.92 14.89 19.92
CA LYS A 70 -4.75 14.59 20.74
C LYS A 70 -3.50 14.27 19.91
N SER A 71 -3.65 13.61 18.75
CA SER A 71 -2.50 13.11 18.00
C SER A 71 -1.90 14.14 17.05
N TYR A 72 -2.72 14.96 16.39
CA TYR A 72 -2.22 15.91 15.38
C TYR A 72 -3.13 17.10 15.11
N HIS A 73 -4.44 16.94 15.33
CA HIS A 73 -5.39 17.91 14.83
C HIS A 73 -5.41 19.19 15.67
N ASP A 74 -5.00 19.16 16.94
CA ASP A 74 -4.84 20.35 17.76
C ASP A 74 -3.93 21.41 17.11
N ILE A 75 -2.84 20.97 16.49
CA ILE A 75 -1.85 21.83 15.83
C ILE A 75 -2.22 22.05 14.36
N GLU A 76 -2.70 21.02 13.66
CA GLU A 76 -3.01 21.14 12.23
C GLU A 76 -4.34 21.90 11.97
N CYS A 77 -5.20 22.09 12.98
CA CYS A 77 -6.57 22.57 12.80
C CYS A 77 -6.65 23.87 11.99
N SER A 78 -5.77 24.84 12.28
CA SER A 78 -5.67 26.12 11.56
C SER A 78 -4.99 25.99 10.18
N LEU A 79 -4.22 24.93 9.98
CA LEU A 79 -3.50 24.62 8.75
C LEU A 79 -4.33 23.84 7.72
N VAL A 80 -5.43 23.18 8.13
CA VAL A 80 -6.24 22.36 7.22
C VAL A 80 -6.67 23.14 5.96
N CYS A 81 -7.20 24.35 6.14
CA CYS A 81 -7.70 25.17 5.04
C CYS A 81 -6.60 25.55 4.04
N PRO A 82 -5.50 26.22 4.47
CA PRO A 82 -4.45 26.62 3.55
C PRO A 82 -3.74 25.42 2.92
N LEU A 83 -3.53 24.32 3.65
CA LEU A 83 -2.86 23.13 3.11
C LEU A 83 -3.70 22.40 2.07
N LYS A 84 -5.02 22.26 2.29
CA LYS A 84 -5.91 21.57 1.35
C LYS A 84 -6.37 22.42 0.18
N GLY A 85 -6.43 23.74 0.36
CA GLY A 85 -6.87 24.68 -0.68
C GLY A 85 -5.80 25.04 -1.71
N ASP A 86 -4.52 24.81 -1.41
CA ASP A 86 -3.41 25.13 -2.30
C ASP A 86 -3.08 23.94 -3.22
N PRO A 87 -3.31 24.04 -4.54
CA PRO A 87 -3.05 22.94 -5.48
C PRO A 87 -1.55 22.65 -5.67
N THR A 88 -0.66 23.49 -5.15
CA THR A 88 0.79 23.29 -5.24
C THR A 88 1.35 22.41 -4.12
N ILE A 89 0.55 22.12 -3.09
CA ILE A 89 0.97 21.29 -1.97
C ILE A 89 0.72 19.83 -2.32
N GLU A 90 1.81 19.06 -2.45
CA GLU A 90 1.69 17.61 -2.64
C GLU A 90 1.16 16.94 -1.37
N PRO A 91 0.26 15.95 -1.46
CA PRO A 91 -0.22 15.20 -0.30
C PRO A 91 0.89 14.53 0.52
N THR A 92 2.02 14.20 -0.10
CA THR A 92 3.22 13.66 0.58
C THR A 92 3.82 14.65 1.58
N TYR A 93 3.66 15.95 1.33
CA TYR A 93 4.14 17.03 2.20
C TYR A 93 3.25 17.17 3.42
N ASP A 94 1.92 17.15 3.23
CA ASP A 94 0.96 17.12 4.35
C ASP A 94 1.19 15.87 5.22
N LEU A 95 1.41 14.71 4.59
CA LEU A 95 1.72 13.47 5.31
C LEU A 95 3.01 13.59 6.14
N ALA A 96 4.05 14.25 5.62
CA ALA A 96 5.32 14.44 6.35
C ALA A 96 5.13 15.36 7.56
N LEU A 97 4.40 16.46 7.40
CA LEU A 97 4.06 17.38 8.49
C LEU A 97 3.24 16.66 9.57
N ARG A 98 2.23 15.88 9.16
CA ARG A 98 1.41 15.08 10.07
C ARG A 98 2.23 14.06 10.85
N CYS A 99 3.17 13.37 10.19
CA CYS A 99 4.10 12.46 10.87
C CYS A 99 4.93 13.18 11.94
N PHE A 100 5.48 14.36 11.60
CA PHE A 100 6.24 15.18 12.55
C PHE A 100 5.39 15.53 13.78
N ILE A 101 4.19 16.09 13.56
CA ILE A 101 3.28 16.51 14.63
C ILE A 101 2.91 15.31 15.53
N GLN A 102 2.56 14.16 14.94
CA GLN A 102 2.21 12.96 15.71
C GLN A 102 3.36 12.47 16.58
N LEU A 103 4.59 12.45 16.03
CA LEU A 103 5.77 12.03 16.78
C LEU A 103 6.04 12.99 17.94
N THR A 104 6.03 14.29 17.70
CA THR A 104 6.30 15.29 18.74
C THR A 104 5.20 15.38 19.80
N ASN A 105 3.92 15.26 19.42
CA ASN A 105 2.81 15.19 20.40
C ASN A 105 2.88 13.92 21.26
N THR A 106 3.42 12.83 20.74
CA THR A 106 3.56 11.57 21.48
C THR A 106 4.75 11.59 22.45
N MET A 107 5.90 12.13 22.04
CA MET A 107 7.15 12.01 22.80
C MET A 107 7.70 13.31 23.39
N GLY A 108 7.18 14.46 22.97
CA GLY A 108 7.73 15.78 23.26
C GLY A 108 8.84 16.19 22.28
N ILE A 109 8.90 17.47 21.95
CA ILE A 109 9.85 18.01 20.94
C ILE A 109 11.33 17.81 21.35
N ASP A 110 11.67 17.97 22.63
CA ASP A 110 13.03 17.77 23.13
C ASP A 110 13.50 16.32 22.93
N ARG A 111 12.65 15.36 23.30
CA ARG A 111 12.94 13.94 23.14
C ARG A 111 13.02 13.56 21.67
N PHE A 112 12.10 14.05 20.85
CA PHE A 112 12.13 13.84 19.40
C PHE A 112 13.45 14.33 18.80
N CYS A 113 13.85 15.57 19.08
CA CYS A 113 15.11 16.13 18.57
C CYS A 113 16.34 15.38 19.10
N SER A 114 16.30 14.91 20.36
CA SER A 114 17.35 14.04 20.90
C SER A 114 17.48 12.73 20.12
N MET A 115 16.37 12.07 19.80
CA MET A 115 16.35 10.83 19.02
C MET A 115 16.79 11.06 17.56
N VAL A 116 16.44 12.20 16.95
CA VAL A 116 16.92 12.61 15.62
C VAL A 116 18.45 12.72 15.62
N ARG A 117 19.04 13.40 16.61
CA ARG A 117 20.50 13.54 16.73
C ARG A 117 21.19 12.20 16.95
N GLU A 118 20.63 11.35 17.81
CA GLU A 118 21.13 10.00 18.06
C GLU A 118 21.10 9.15 16.79
N TYR A 119 19.97 9.12 16.08
CA TYR A 119 19.82 8.36 14.83
C TYR A 119 20.83 8.82 13.76
N THR A 120 20.98 10.14 13.61
CA THR A 120 21.89 10.77 12.65
C THR A 120 23.36 10.44 12.96
N ALA A 121 23.75 10.48 14.24
CA ALA A 121 25.12 10.17 14.67
C ALA A 121 25.46 8.68 14.53
N SER A 122 24.50 7.80 14.82
CA SER A 122 24.73 6.36 14.97
C SER A 122 24.77 5.59 13.65
N LYS A 123 24.29 6.17 12.53
CA LYS A 123 23.91 5.42 11.31
C LYS A 123 23.15 4.14 11.69
N PHE A 124 22.15 4.29 12.55
CA PHE A 124 21.61 3.20 13.36
C PHE A 124 21.21 1.99 12.49
N ILE A 125 22.00 0.92 12.58
CA ILE A 125 21.64 -0.40 12.08
C ILE A 125 20.70 -0.97 13.13
N ILE A 126 19.39 -0.95 12.87
CA ILE A 126 18.42 -1.66 13.71
C ILE A 126 18.81 -3.15 13.67
N ALA A 127 19.53 -3.60 14.70
CA ALA A 127 19.99 -4.98 14.84
C ALA A 127 18.89 -5.91 15.38
N GLU A 128 17.75 -5.37 15.82
CA GLU A 128 16.65 -6.15 16.37
C GLU A 128 15.32 -5.72 15.72
N SER A 129 14.70 -6.65 14.99
CA SER A 129 13.37 -6.50 14.35
C SER A 129 12.28 -6.02 15.32
N ASP A 130 12.50 -6.27 16.60
CA ASP A 130 11.56 -6.11 17.68
C ASP A 130 11.43 -4.66 18.17
N ALA A 131 12.48 -3.84 18.04
CA ALA A 131 12.44 -2.42 18.39
C ALA A 131 11.71 -1.58 17.33
N PHE A 132 11.82 -1.96 16.06
CA PHE A 132 11.23 -1.23 14.92
C PHE A 132 9.71 -1.10 15.04
N PHE A 133 9.01 -2.15 15.47
CA PHE A 133 7.55 -2.14 15.60
C PHE A 133 7.06 -1.66 16.97
N ARG A 134 7.93 -1.61 17.99
CA ARG A 134 7.54 -1.19 19.36
C ARG A 134 7.67 0.30 19.61
N ASP A 135 8.59 0.97 18.91
CA ASP A 135 8.83 2.40 19.09
C ASP A 135 8.29 3.19 17.88
N MET A 136 7.37 4.12 18.15
CA MET A 136 6.72 4.95 17.13
C MET A 136 7.73 5.82 16.35
N PHE A 137 8.83 6.24 16.99
CA PHE A 137 9.88 6.97 16.29
C PHE A 137 10.52 6.09 15.23
N TYR A 138 10.98 4.89 15.60
CA TYR A 138 11.69 4.02 14.65
C TYR A 138 10.78 3.43 13.59
N SER A 139 9.49 3.19 13.88
CA SER A 139 8.54 2.68 12.89
C SER A 139 8.30 3.65 11.72
N VAL A 140 8.57 4.94 11.92
CA VAL A 140 8.50 6.00 10.90
C VAL A 140 9.89 6.42 10.43
N TYR A 141 10.72 6.90 11.35
CA TYR A 141 11.97 7.61 11.06
C TYR A 141 13.08 6.69 10.52
N ALA A 142 12.98 5.37 10.74
CA ALA A 142 13.95 4.40 10.24
C ALA A 142 13.57 3.75 8.89
N LEU A 143 12.50 4.25 8.26
CA LEU A 143 12.17 3.95 6.86
C LEU A 143 13.19 4.61 5.92
N ASP A 144 13.38 4.02 4.74
CA ASP A 144 14.33 4.53 3.75
C ASP A 144 13.73 5.74 3.03
N GLY A 145 14.43 6.88 2.99
CA GLY A 145 14.03 8.03 2.19
C GLY A 145 14.86 8.19 0.90
N ASN A 146 15.83 7.30 0.67
CA ASN A 146 16.78 7.32 -0.45
C ASN A 146 17.53 8.65 -0.61
N GLU A 147 17.78 9.38 0.48
CA GLU A 147 18.38 10.72 0.50
C GLU A 147 19.67 10.78 -0.33
N THR A 148 20.52 9.77 -0.16
CA THR A 148 21.82 9.66 -0.86
C THR A 148 21.71 9.35 -2.35
N LYS A 149 20.54 8.91 -2.83
CA LYS A 149 20.26 8.59 -4.24
C LYS A 149 19.40 9.64 -4.93
N ARG A 150 18.95 10.68 -4.21
CA ARG A 150 18.17 11.79 -4.77
C ARG A 150 19.07 12.74 -5.54
N THR A 151 18.51 13.42 -6.54
CA THR A 151 19.23 14.46 -7.28
C THR A 151 19.39 15.70 -6.41
N THR A 152 20.44 16.49 -6.65
CA THR A 152 20.68 17.77 -5.93
C THR A 152 19.47 18.70 -6.02
N SER A 153 18.82 18.78 -7.19
CA SER A 153 17.62 19.60 -7.37
C SER A 153 16.46 19.12 -6.52
N ASN A 154 16.17 17.80 -6.53
CA ASN A 154 15.10 17.26 -5.68
C ASN A 154 15.38 17.51 -4.19
N PHE A 155 16.62 17.28 -3.74
CA PHE A 155 16.98 17.47 -2.34
C PHE A 155 16.94 18.94 -1.91
N PHE A 156 17.32 19.87 -2.80
CA PHE A 156 17.16 21.31 -2.59
C PHE A 156 15.69 21.69 -2.38
N PHE A 157 14.77 21.17 -3.22
CA PHE A 157 13.33 21.39 -3.04
C PHE A 157 12.84 20.86 -1.69
N MET A 158 13.28 19.67 -1.26
CA MET A 158 12.90 19.15 0.07
C MET A 158 13.35 20.07 1.21
N HIS A 159 14.53 20.69 1.12
CA HIS A 159 15.00 21.67 2.12
C HIS A 159 14.16 22.95 2.12
N CYS A 160 13.82 23.47 0.95
CA CYS A 160 12.93 24.63 0.84
C CYS A 160 11.56 24.33 1.45
N THR A 161 10.97 23.18 1.12
CA THR A 161 9.68 22.74 1.67
C THR A 161 9.74 22.58 3.19
N ALA A 162 10.79 21.95 3.73
CA ALA A 162 10.97 21.82 5.17
C ALA A 162 11.12 23.18 5.87
N SER A 163 11.87 24.12 5.27
CA SER A 163 11.99 25.49 5.81
C SER A 163 10.65 26.23 5.81
N MET A 164 9.82 26.02 4.79
CA MET A 164 8.45 26.56 4.75
C MET A 164 7.58 25.93 5.84
N MET A 165 7.66 24.62 6.05
CA MET A 165 6.95 23.92 7.12
C MET A 165 7.32 24.45 8.51
N VAL A 166 8.61 24.67 8.79
CA VAL A 166 9.06 25.29 10.05
C VAL A 166 8.45 26.68 10.22
N SER A 167 8.47 27.50 9.17
CA SER A 167 7.84 28.82 9.19
C SER A 167 6.34 28.74 9.48
N LEU A 168 5.63 27.80 8.86
CA LEU A 168 4.21 27.57 9.09
C LEU A 168 3.93 27.15 10.53
N LEU A 169 4.72 26.23 11.09
CA LEU A 169 4.58 25.80 12.49
C LEU A 169 4.74 26.99 13.46
N LEU A 170 5.78 27.81 13.27
CA LEU A 170 6.02 28.99 14.10
C LEU A 170 4.89 30.04 13.98
N LEU A 171 4.38 30.26 12.77
CA LEU A 171 3.24 31.16 12.53
C LEU A 171 1.94 30.64 13.15
N ASN A 172 1.83 29.33 13.35
CA ASN A 172 0.71 28.69 14.05
C ASN A 172 0.98 28.50 15.55
N GLU A 173 1.92 29.29 16.10
CA GLU A 173 2.24 29.32 17.53
C GLU A 173 2.71 27.96 18.09
N TYR A 174 3.19 27.05 17.22
CA TYR A 174 3.83 25.82 17.67
C TYR A 174 5.16 26.16 18.34
N ASN A 175 5.28 25.84 19.64
CA ASN A 175 6.41 26.24 20.45
C ASN A 175 7.66 25.40 20.16
N ILE A 176 8.51 25.89 19.26
CA ILE A 176 9.81 25.30 18.95
C ILE A 176 10.90 26.10 19.66
N PRO A 177 11.63 25.53 20.63
CA PRO A 177 12.80 26.17 21.23
C PRO A 177 13.81 26.56 20.14
N HIS A 178 14.39 27.76 20.25
CA HIS A 178 15.25 28.33 19.20
C HIS A 178 16.45 27.42 18.87
N GLU A 179 17.00 26.77 19.89
CA GLU A 179 18.10 25.80 19.78
C GLU A 179 17.72 24.51 19.05
N LEU A 180 16.42 24.16 18.94
CA LEU A 180 15.94 22.95 18.27
C LEU A 180 15.46 23.20 16.83
N ILE A 181 15.38 24.46 16.38
CA ILE A 181 14.88 24.80 15.04
C ILE A 181 15.66 24.04 13.94
N GLY A 182 16.97 23.91 14.09
CA GLY A 182 17.81 23.18 13.15
C GLY A 182 17.47 21.68 13.09
N ASP A 183 17.30 21.04 14.25
CA ASP A 183 16.93 19.62 14.34
C ASP A 183 15.54 19.37 13.76
N VAL A 184 14.58 20.26 14.03
CA VAL A 184 13.25 20.20 13.42
C VAL A 184 13.36 20.30 11.89
N GLY A 185 14.10 21.27 11.37
CA GLY A 185 14.29 21.44 9.93
C GLY A 185 14.88 20.19 9.25
N VAL A 186 15.96 19.65 9.80
CA VAL A 186 16.60 18.42 9.29
C VAL A 186 15.63 17.23 9.38
N SER A 187 14.88 17.11 10.47
CA SER A 187 13.90 16.03 10.64
C SER A 187 12.77 16.08 9.61
N LEU A 188 12.29 17.27 9.26
CA LEU A 188 11.26 17.46 8.25
C LEU A 188 11.77 17.10 6.85
N VAL A 189 13.02 17.43 6.51
CA VAL A 189 13.65 16.97 5.25
C VAL A 189 13.66 15.44 5.17
N HIS A 190 14.05 14.78 6.26
CA HIS A 190 14.08 13.31 6.34
C HIS A 190 12.67 12.72 6.18
N LEU A 191 11.68 13.26 6.91
CA LEU A 191 10.29 12.82 6.82
C LEU A 191 9.68 13.04 5.43
N LEU A 192 9.99 14.16 4.76
CA LEU A 192 9.60 14.41 3.37
C LEU A 192 10.16 13.35 2.41
N CYS A 193 11.42 12.93 2.63
CA CYS A 193 12.05 11.88 1.84
C CYS A 193 11.38 10.51 2.10
N ILE A 194 11.08 10.20 3.36
CA ILE A 194 10.37 8.98 3.77
C ILE A 194 8.98 8.93 3.14
N THR A 195 8.14 9.96 3.33
CA THR A 195 6.75 9.91 2.85
C THR A 195 6.70 9.86 1.33
N ASN A 196 7.58 10.57 0.63
CA ASN A 196 7.67 10.52 -0.82
C ASN A 196 8.01 9.12 -1.37
N LEU A 197 8.76 8.30 -0.62
CA LEU A 197 9.16 6.95 -1.05
C LEU A 197 8.23 5.84 -0.54
N ASN A 198 7.68 5.99 0.66
CA ASN A 198 7.01 4.91 1.40
C ASN A 198 5.49 5.06 1.48
N SER A 199 4.93 6.20 1.05
CA SER A 199 3.50 6.41 1.10
C SER A 199 2.74 5.50 0.15
N TYR A 200 1.58 5.02 0.58
CA TYR A 200 0.70 4.13 -0.17
C TYR A 200 -0.69 4.77 -0.35
N ALA A 201 -1.31 4.50 -1.49
CA ALA A 201 -2.67 4.94 -1.77
C ALA A 201 -3.69 4.00 -1.10
N SER A 202 -4.31 4.45 -0.02
CA SER A 202 -5.47 3.76 0.56
C SER A 202 -6.70 4.03 -0.32
N VAL A 203 -7.48 2.99 -0.57
CA VAL A 203 -8.50 2.98 -1.62
C VAL A 203 -9.88 2.59 -1.08
N GLU A 204 -10.92 3.15 -1.68
CA GLU A 204 -12.30 2.69 -1.49
C GLU A 204 -12.89 2.22 -2.82
N LEU A 205 -13.85 1.31 -2.75
CA LEU A 205 -14.56 0.85 -3.94
C LEU A 205 -15.53 1.93 -4.43
N PRO A 206 -15.64 2.14 -5.77
CA PRO A 206 -16.57 3.09 -6.37
C PRO A 206 -18.02 2.92 -5.92
N LYS A 207 -18.45 1.67 -5.66
CA LYS A 207 -19.81 1.38 -5.16
C LYS A 207 -20.12 2.07 -3.83
N TYR A 208 -19.13 2.39 -3.01
CA TYR A 208 -19.33 3.18 -1.78
C TYR A 208 -19.32 4.68 -2.02
N ILE A 209 -18.73 5.14 -3.12
CA ILE A 209 -18.55 6.56 -3.43
C ILE A 209 -19.82 7.16 -4.06
N GLY A 210 -20.80 6.34 -4.42
CA GLY A 210 -22.06 6.77 -5.01
C GLY A 210 -21.96 7.05 -6.51
N GLU A 211 -20.84 6.66 -7.14
CA GLU A 211 -20.74 6.67 -8.60
C GLU A 211 -21.70 5.61 -9.15
N HIS A 212 -22.66 6.04 -9.97
CA HIS A 212 -23.68 5.21 -10.61
C HIS A 212 -23.12 4.22 -11.65
N SER A 213 -22.15 3.39 -11.30
CA SER A 213 -21.61 2.35 -12.18
C SER A 213 -22.15 0.98 -11.81
N ASN A 214 -23.43 0.75 -12.15
CA ASN A 214 -23.89 -0.62 -12.49
C ASN A 214 -23.16 -1.17 -13.73
N VAL A 215 -22.33 -0.35 -14.38
CA VAL A 215 -21.42 -0.72 -15.46
C VAL A 215 -20.05 -0.99 -14.84
N VAL A 216 -19.77 -2.26 -14.59
CA VAL A 216 -18.41 -2.68 -14.30
C VAL A 216 -17.63 -2.61 -15.62
N GLU A 217 -16.83 -1.55 -15.82
CA GLU A 217 -15.91 -1.47 -16.96
C GLU A 217 -14.74 -2.44 -16.75
N PHE A 218 -14.83 -3.65 -17.32
CA PHE A 218 -13.90 -4.76 -17.07
C PHE A 218 -12.55 -4.68 -17.80
N ASP A 219 -12.35 -3.68 -18.66
CA ASP A 219 -11.12 -3.49 -19.43
C ASP A 219 -10.09 -2.61 -18.70
N LYS A 220 -10.51 -1.97 -17.60
CA LYS A 220 -9.62 -1.38 -16.61
C LYS A 220 -9.58 -2.34 -15.41
N SER A 221 -8.39 -2.59 -14.87
CA SER A 221 -8.24 -3.13 -13.51
C SER A 221 -9.26 -2.42 -12.60
N GLY A 222 -10.10 -3.17 -11.87
CA GLY A 222 -11.23 -2.61 -11.11
C GLY A 222 -10.86 -1.27 -10.50
N THR A 223 -11.57 -0.22 -10.89
CA THR A 223 -11.15 1.16 -10.61
C THR A 223 -11.25 1.42 -9.12
N PHE A 224 -10.15 1.29 -8.41
CA PHE A 224 -10.06 1.76 -7.04
C PHE A 224 -9.96 3.28 -7.06
N ASN A 225 -10.81 3.95 -6.28
CA ASN A 225 -10.68 5.37 -6.08
C ASN A 225 -9.74 5.58 -4.90
N THR A 226 -8.57 6.16 -5.16
CA THR A 226 -7.66 6.58 -4.09
C THR A 226 -8.38 7.60 -3.21
N VAL A 227 -8.49 7.29 -1.92
CA VAL A 227 -9.14 8.16 -0.93
C VAL A 227 -8.09 8.91 -0.14
N ALA A 228 -7.10 8.19 0.38
CA ALA A 228 -6.06 8.75 1.22
C ALA A 228 -4.68 8.29 0.78
N LEU A 229 -3.69 9.11 1.10
CA LEU A 229 -2.29 8.74 1.08
C LEU A 229 -1.87 8.42 2.52
N ILE A 230 -1.34 7.23 2.75
CA ILE A 230 -1.07 6.69 4.09
C ILE A 230 0.37 6.22 4.24
N LEU A 231 0.85 6.15 5.48
CA LEU A 231 2.14 5.56 5.84
C LEU A 231 1.92 4.36 6.77
N CYS A 232 2.51 3.22 6.41
CA CYS A 232 2.40 1.94 7.11
C CYS A 232 3.80 1.35 7.29
N SER A 233 4.20 1.08 8.53
CA SER A 233 5.57 0.61 8.84
C SER A 233 5.86 -0.78 8.31
N ALA A 234 4.95 -1.73 8.53
CA ALA A 234 5.17 -3.12 8.11
C ALA A 234 5.07 -3.24 6.59
N TYR A 235 4.12 -2.53 5.97
CA TYR A 235 4.01 -2.46 4.52
C TYR A 235 5.29 -1.92 3.84
N SER A 236 5.89 -0.86 4.39
CA SER A 236 7.11 -0.26 3.83
C SER A 236 8.34 -1.19 3.87
N LEU A 237 8.28 -2.32 4.59
CA LEU A 237 9.32 -3.36 4.57
C LEU A 237 9.10 -4.42 3.49
N ILE A 238 8.00 -4.38 2.76
CA ILE A 238 7.71 -5.33 1.68
C ILE A 238 8.33 -4.79 0.38
N ASN A 239 9.40 -5.43 -0.08
CA ASN A 239 10.09 -5.01 -1.29
C ASN A 239 9.28 -5.26 -2.57
N HIS A 240 9.76 -4.65 -3.66
CA HIS A 240 9.16 -4.80 -4.98
C HIS A 240 9.54 -6.12 -5.69
N SER A 241 8.56 -6.73 -6.36
CA SER A 241 8.77 -7.68 -7.46
C SER A 241 7.77 -7.38 -8.59
N CYS A 242 8.20 -7.47 -9.84
CA CYS A 242 7.26 -7.35 -10.97
C CYS A 242 6.30 -8.54 -11.06
N ASN A 243 6.56 -9.64 -10.33
CA ASN A 243 5.67 -10.77 -10.10
C ASN A 243 5.48 -10.92 -8.56
N PRO A 244 4.61 -10.10 -7.93
CA PRO A 244 4.48 -10.02 -6.48
C PRO A 244 3.78 -11.27 -5.90
N ASN A 245 4.21 -11.71 -4.72
CA ASN A 245 3.61 -12.86 -4.03
C ASN A 245 2.62 -12.46 -2.93
N VAL A 246 2.49 -11.17 -2.62
CA VAL A 246 1.46 -10.63 -1.74
C VAL A 246 0.63 -9.55 -2.44
N ILE A 247 -0.55 -9.28 -1.90
CA ILE A 247 -1.42 -8.16 -2.28
C ILE A 247 -1.84 -7.41 -1.01
N VAL A 248 -1.99 -6.10 -1.13
CA VAL A 248 -2.53 -5.24 -0.06
C VAL A 248 -3.90 -4.73 -0.45
N GLN A 249 -4.79 -4.75 0.53
CA GLN A 249 -6.18 -4.35 0.37
C GLN A 249 -6.60 -3.48 1.54
N THR A 250 -7.28 -2.38 1.23
CA THR A 250 -7.89 -1.51 2.23
C THR A 250 -9.27 -2.03 2.60
N TYR A 251 -9.49 -2.19 3.90
CA TYR A 251 -10.76 -2.52 4.51
C TYR A 251 -11.10 -1.44 5.54
N GLY A 252 -11.90 -0.44 5.15
CA GLY A 252 -12.42 0.59 6.08
C GLY A 252 -11.30 1.30 6.83
N GLY A 253 -10.27 1.73 6.09
CA GLY A 253 -9.07 2.39 6.62
C GLY A 253 -8.05 1.46 7.29
N ILE A 254 -8.25 0.14 7.27
CA ILE A 254 -7.27 -0.86 7.74
C ILE A 254 -6.62 -1.52 6.52
N GLU A 255 -5.29 -1.59 6.50
CA GLU A 255 -4.56 -2.23 5.42
C GLU A 255 -4.28 -3.70 5.75
N VAL A 256 -4.67 -4.59 4.85
CA VAL A 256 -4.53 -6.04 5.01
C VAL A 256 -3.65 -6.59 3.91
N THR A 257 -2.49 -7.13 4.30
CA THR A 257 -1.59 -7.85 3.40
C THR A 257 -1.92 -9.33 3.41
N ARG A 258 -2.15 -9.89 2.22
CA ARG A 258 -2.50 -11.29 2.02
C ARG A 258 -1.53 -11.97 1.06
N ALA A 259 -1.24 -13.25 1.28
CA ALA A 259 -0.55 -14.07 0.30
C ALA A 259 -1.38 -14.18 -0.98
N LEU A 260 -0.82 -13.74 -2.10
CA LEU A 260 -1.42 -13.86 -3.43
C LEU A 260 -0.97 -15.13 -4.15
N GLN A 261 0.24 -15.59 -3.87
CA GLN A 261 0.86 -16.82 -4.41
C GLN A 261 1.39 -17.68 -3.25
N PRO A 262 1.73 -18.95 -3.48
CA PRO A 262 2.45 -19.74 -2.48
C PRO A 262 3.80 -19.09 -2.14
N ILE A 263 4.16 -19.07 -0.86
CA ILE A 263 5.41 -18.46 -0.38
C ILE A 263 6.20 -19.50 0.41
N SER A 264 7.35 -19.89 -0.13
CA SER A 264 8.26 -20.86 0.51
C SER A 264 8.89 -20.27 1.77
N LYS A 265 9.15 -21.15 2.76
CA LYS A 265 9.93 -20.79 3.95
C LYS A 265 11.27 -20.16 3.56
N GLY A 266 11.61 -19.05 4.21
CA GLY A 266 12.82 -18.26 3.98
C GLY A 266 12.76 -17.33 2.77
N SER A 267 11.72 -17.39 1.94
CA SER A 267 11.54 -16.45 0.84
C SER A 267 10.96 -15.12 1.32
N GLN A 268 11.27 -14.05 0.59
CA GLN A 268 10.83 -12.71 0.91
C GLN A 268 9.40 -12.46 0.43
N LEU A 269 8.66 -11.64 1.16
CA LEU A 269 7.37 -11.10 0.73
C LEU A 269 7.63 -9.96 -0.26
N PHE A 270 6.88 -9.94 -1.35
CA PHE A 270 6.99 -8.94 -2.40
C PHE A 270 5.62 -8.43 -2.85
N THR A 271 5.49 -7.11 -2.88
CA THR A 271 4.38 -6.38 -3.50
C THR A 271 4.86 -5.77 -4.83
N ASP A 272 3.96 -5.15 -5.58
CA ASP A 272 4.35 -4.29 -6.70
C ASP A 272 4.27 -2.81 -6.32
N TYR A 273 5.16 -1.99 -6.88
CA TYR A 273 5.27 -0.57 -6.55
C TYR A 273 4.54 0.29 -7.60
N GLY A 274 3.37 -0.20 -8.05
CA GLY A 274 2.55 0.41 -9.09
C GLY A 274 2.86 -0.07 -10.52
N VAL A 275 3.84 -0.97 -10.67
CA VAL A 275 4.20 -1.56 -11.97
C VAL A 275 4.49 -3.05 -11.82
N ASN A 276 3.94 -3.87 -12.70
CA ASN A 276 4.15 -5.33 -12.69
C ASN A 276 4.14 -5.88 -14.13
N PHE A 277 4.61 -7.11 -14.31
CA PHE A 277 4.77 -7.68 -15.65
C PHE A 277 3.42 -7.93 -16.35
N MET A 278 2.32 -8.09 -15.61
CA MET A 278 1.02 -8.37 -16.23
C MET A 278 0.50 -7.19 -17.05
N SER A 279 0.76 -5.96 -16.59
CA SER A 279 0.23 -4.73 -17.20
C SER A 279 1.26 -3.80 -17.82
N HIS A 280 2.56 -4.00 -17.55
CA HIS A 280 3.62 -3.12 -18.02
C HIS A 280 4.77 -3.90 -18.67
N ASN A 281 5.30 -3.38 -19.76
CA ASN A 281 6.47 -3.94 -20.41
C ASN A 281 7.75 -3.66 -19.59
N LYS A 282 8.84 -4.38 -19.86
CA LYS A 282 10.09 -4.28 -19.08
C LYS A 282 10.68 -2.86 -19.06
N VAL A 283 10.53 -2.10 -20.14
CA VAL A 283 11.04 -0.72 -20.23
C VAL A 283 10.28 0.19 -19.28
N GLU A 284 8.94 0.13 -19.29
CA GLU A 284 8.08 0.90 -18.39
C GLU A 284 8.36 0.56 -16.93
N ARG A 285 8.44 -0.73 -16.59
CA ARG A 285 8.73 -1.18 -15.22
C ARG A 285 10.06 -0.63 -14.71
N ASN A 286 11.14 -0.78 -15.50
CA ASN A 286 12.45 -0.30 -15.08
C ASN A 286 12.52 1.22 -15.02
N LYS A 287 11.88 1.93 -15.96
CA LYS A 287 11.81 3.39 -15.95
C LYS A 287 11.13 3.89 -14.66
N HIS A 288 9.96 3.38 -14.32
CA HIS A 288 9.23 3.76 -13.11
C HIS A 288 10.03 3.50 -11.84
N LEU A 289 10.62 2.31 -11.72
CA LEU A 289 11.39 1.94 -10.53
C LEU A 289 12.70 2.74 -10.39
N LEU A 290 13.36 3.06 -11.51
CA LEU A 290 14.54 3.90 -11.50
C LEU A 290 14.19 5.36 -11.19
N ASP A 291 13.14 5.89 -11.80
CA ASP A 291 12.74 7.29 -11.64
C ASP A 291 12.25 7.57 -10.21
N GLN A 292 11.44 6.69 -9.61
CA GLN A 292 10.88 6.91 -8.27
C GLN A 292 11.73 6.28 -7.17
N TYR A 293 12.11 5.01 -7.30
CA TYR A 293 12.71 4.22 -6.22
C TYR A 293 14.22 4.02 -6.34
N LYS A 294 14.84 4.55 -7.40
CA LYS A 294 16.31 4.58 -7.61
C LYS A 294 16.95 3.18 -7.62
N PHE A 295 16.26 2.17 -8.15
CA PHE A 295 16.83 0.83 -8.33
C PHE A 295 16.35 0.16 -9.63
N SER A 296 17.07 -0.86 -10.09
CA SER A 296 16.68 -1.71 -11.21
C SER A 296 16.21 -3.07 -10.69
N CYS A 297 15.05 -3.54 -11.16
CA CYS A 297 14.47 -4.77 -10.66
C CYS A 297 15.16 -6.01 -11.25
N GLN A 298 15.58 -6.92 -10.37
CA GLN A 298 16.22 -8.20 -10.71
C GLN A 298 15.31 -9.42 -10.47
N CYS A 299 13.98 -9.22 -10.40
CA CYS A 299 13.06 -10.36 -10.28
C CYS A 299 13.08 -11.23 -11.55
N LEU A 300 12.61 -12.47 -11.45
CA LEU A 300 12.56 -13.42 -12.58
C LEU A 300 11.90 -12.82 -13.84
N ALA A 301 10.79 -12.09 -13.67
CA ALA A 301 10.10 -11.45 -14.79
C ALA A 301 10.94 -10.39 -15.53
N CYS A 302 11.88 -9.74 -14.83
CA CYS A 302 12.80 -8.79 -15.46
C CYS A 302 14.06 -9.47 -16.01
N MET A 303 14.60 -10.46 -15.30
CA MET A 303 15.80 -11.20 -15.73
C MET A 303 15.54 -12.01 -16.99
N ASP A 304 14.39 -12.68 -17.07
CA ASP A 304 14.01 -13.55 -18.18
C ASP A 304 13.17 -12.83 -19.24
N ASP A 305 13.07 -11.49 -19.17
CA ASP A 305 12.35 -10.64 -20.12
C ASP A 305 10.91 -11.10 -20.41
N TRP A 306 10.13 -11.35 -19.35
CA TRP A 306 8.76 -11.84 -19.52
C TRP A 306 7.90 -10.82 -20.27
N PRO A 307 7.09 -11.27 -21.25
CA PRO A 307 6.16 -10.41 -21.96
C PRO A 307 4.99 -10.02 -21.05
N MET A 308 4.20 -9.04 -21.50
CA MET A 308 2.96 -8.69 -20.81
C MET A 308 1.96 -9.84 -20.83
N TYR A 309 1.02 -9.86 -19.87
CA TYR A 309 0.01 -10.91 -19.77
C TYR A 309 -0.79 -11.08 -21.08
N THR A 310 -1.13 -9.97 -21.74
CA THR A 310 -1.87 -9.96 -23.02
C THR A 310 -1.08 -10.57 -24.19
N SER A 311 0.21 -10.76 -24.03
CA SER A 311 1.12 -11.35 -25.04
C SER A 311 1.62 -12.73 -24.64
N LEU A 312 1.14 -13.31 -23.53
CA LEU A 312 1.47 -14.68 -23.16
C LEU A 312 0.78 -15.66 -24.11
N GLU A 313 1.50 -16.70 -24.51
CA GLU A 313 0.93 -17.82 -25.25
C GLU A 313 -0.09 -18.57 -24.37
N HIS A 314 -1.19 -18.96 -25.00
CA HIS A 314 -2.24 -19.75 -24.37
C HIS A 314 -1.76 -21.18 -24.15
N ASP A 315 -1.64 -21.59 -22.88
CA ASP A 315 -1.32 -22.97 -22.52
C ASP A 315 -2.47 -23.94 -22.81
N ASP A 316 -2.17 -25.24 -22.85
CA ASP A 316 -3.14 -26.31 -23.14
C ASP A 316 -4.37 -26.30 -22.22
N LEU A 317 -4.23 -25.81 -20.98
CA LEU A 317 -5.36 -25.68 -20.04
C LEU A 317 -6.30 -24.54 -20.44
N SER A 318 -5.76 -23.49 -21.08
CA SER A 318 -6.53 -22.34 -21.55
C SER A 318 -7.23 -22.58 -22.90
N LEU A 319 -6.68 -23.45 -23.76
CA LEU A 319 -7.17 -23.70 -25.12
C LEU A 319 -8.38 -24.64 -25.22
N ASN A 320 -8.81 -25.27 -24.12
CA ASN A 320 -9.96 -26.20 -24.12
C ASN A 320 -9.92 -27.27 -25.25
N ASN A 321 -8.73 -27.75 -25.63
CA ASN A 321 -8.62 -28.95 -26.48
C ASN A 321 -8.95 -30.20 -25.65
N LEU A 322 -10.25 -30.34 -25.35
CA LEU A 322 -10.91 -31.57 -24.95
C LEU A 322 -11.05 -32.48 -26.18
N THR A 323 -9.93 -32.91 -26.73
CA THR A 323 -9.86 -34.10 -27.58
C THR A 323 -8.62 -34.88 -27.15
N LEU A 324 -8.80 -35.72 -26.13
CA LEU A 324 -8.69 -37.17 -26.24
C LEU A 324 -8.68 -37.77 -24.84
N TYR A 325 -9.42 -38.86 -24.71
CA TYR A 325 -9.22 -39.83 -23.65
C TYR A 325 -7.76 -40.25 -23.67
N ASP A 326 -6.98 -39.77 -22.70
CA ASP A 326 -5.77 -40.45 -22.28
C ASP A 326 -5.69 -40.33 -20.76
N ALA A 327 -5.59 -41.48 -20.11
CA ALA A 327 -5.44 -41.61 -18.66
C ALA A 327 -4.06 -41.10 -18.18
N ASP A 328 -3.22 -40.64 -19.11
CA ASP A 328 -1.86 -40.15 -18.88
C ASP A 328 -1.72 -38.72 -19.46
N LYS A 329 -2.28 -37.70 -18.79
CA LYS A 329 -1.87 -36.31 -19.05
C LYS A 329 -0.58 -35.99 -18.27
N PRO A 330 0.33 -35.16 -18.83
CA PRO A 330 1.61 -34.83 -18.19
C PRO A 330 1.50 -33.95 -16.93
N PHE A 331 0.33 -33.38 -16.64
CA PHE A 331 0.08 -32.56 -15.45
C PHE A 331 -1.22 -33.01 -14.77
N GLY A 332 -1.13 -33.46 -13.52
CA GLY A 332 -2.18 -34.18 -12.78
C GLY A 332 -3.38 -33.34 -12.32
N ILE A 333 -3.90 -32.41 -13.13
CA ILE A 333 -5.05 -31.57 -12.79
C ILE A 333 -6.36 -32.23 -13.26
N PRO A 334 -7.32 -32.55 -12.35
CA PRO A 334 -8.59 -33.17 -12.73
C PRO A 334 -9.45 -32.27 -13.65
N SER A 335 -10.11 -32.89 -14.63
CA SER A 335 -10.99 -32.18 -15.58
C SER A 335 -12.17 -31.46 -14.89
N THR A 336 -12.64 -31.98 -13.76
CA THR A 336 -13.67 -31.37 -12.92
C THR A 336 -13.20 -30.05 -12.30
N THR A 337 -11.94 -30.00 -11.85
CA THR A 337 -11.31 -28.78 -11.30
C THR A 337 -11.24 -27.68 -12.36
N LEU A 338 -10.78 -28.01 -13.57
CA LEU A 338 -10.69 -27.03 -14.65
C LEU A 338 -12.07 -26.52 -15.10
N LYS A 339 -13.07 -27.41 -15.18
CA LYS A 339 -14.47 -27.03 -15.45
C LYS A 339 -15.00 -26.04 -14.42
N LYS A 340 -14.78 -26.30 -13.12
CA LYS A 340 -15.18 -25.40 -12.03
C LYS A 340 -14.49 -24.03 -12.14
N PHE A 341 -13.20 -24.00 -12.46
CA PHE A 341 -12.49 -22.73 -12.69
C PHE A 341 -13.10 -21.94 -13.85
N ASN A 342 -13.34 -22.59 -14.99
CA ASN A 342 -13.95 -21.94 -16.17
C ASN A 342 -15.37 -21.45 -15.89
N GLU A 343 -16.15 -22.17 -15.09
CA GLU A 343 -17.47 -21.73 -14.63
C GLU A 343 -17.38 -20.46 -13.78
N ILE A 344 -16.47 -20.40 -12.82
CA ILE A 344 -16.23 -19.20 -11.99
C ILE A 344 -15.82 -18.01 -12.87
N VAL A 345 -14.89 -18.22 -13.80
CA VAL A 345 -14.49 -17.20 -14.78
C VAL A 345 -15.71 -16.70 -15.56
N TYR A 346 -16.53 -17.60 -16.10
CA TYR A 346 -17.75 -17.24 -16.83
C TYR A 346 -18.72 -16.43 -15.96
N LEU A 347 -18.99 -16.87 -14.73
CA LEU A 347 -19.91 -16.20 -13.81
C LEU A 347 -19.44 -14.79 -13.44
N LEU A 348 -18.13 -14.60 -13.21
CA LEU A 348 -17.55 -13.31 -12.89
C LEU A 348 -17.56 -12.37 -14.10
N LEU A 349 -17.07 -12.85 -15.25
CA LEU A 349 -16.87 -12.00 -16.43
C LEU A 349 -18.17 -11.71 -17.18
N THR A 350 -19.13 -12.63 -17.20
CA THR A 350 -20.35 -12.50 -18.03
C THR A 350 -21.63 -12.28 -17.23
N LYS A 351 -21.73 -12.84 -16.01
CA LYS A 351 -22.93 -12.72 -15.18
C LYS A 351 -22.78 -11.71 -14.05
N HIS A 352 -21.58 -11.17 -13.85
CA HIS A 352 -21.25 -10.26 -12.75
C HIS A 352 -21.67 -10.81 -11.38
N LYS A 353 -21.65 -12.14 -11.23
CA LYS A 353 -21.96 -12.83 -9.98
C LYS A 353 -20.68 -13.11 -9.22
N ILE A 354 -20.51 -12.47 -8.07
CA ILE A 354 -19.37 -12.71 -7.19
C ILE A 354 -19.84 -13.43 -5.92
N ASN A 355 -19.13 -14.50 -5.55
CA ASN A 355 -19.28 -15.18 -4.26
C ASN A 355 -17.91 -15.31 -3.58
N VAL A 356 -17.85 -14.98 -2.28
CA VAL A 356 -16.65 -15.12 -1.45
C VAL A 356 -16.21 -16.59 -1.33
N ASP A 357 -17.14 -17.52 -1.42
CA ASP A 357 -16.90 -18.98 -1.38
C ASP A 357 -16.01 -19.45 -2.54
N TYR A 358 -15.90 -18.67 -3.62
CA TYR A 358 -15.01 -19.00 -4.73
C TYR A 358 -13.53 -18.82 -4.37
N LEU A 359 -13.20 -17.95 -3.41
CA LEU A 359 -11.81 -17.66 -3.04
C LEU A 359 -11.07 -18.90 -2.54
N GLU A 360 -11.69 -19.72 -1.68
CA GLU A 360 -11.07 -20.94 -1.16
C GLU A 360 -10.68 -21.91 -2.30
N PHE A 361 -11.59 -22.09 -3.26
CA PHE A 361 -11.31 -22.89 -4.44
C PHE A 361 -10.20 -22.28 -5.30
N LEU A 362 -10.25 -20.97 -5.56
CA LEU A 362 -9.28 -20.29 -6.42
C LEU A 362 -7.86 -20.32 -5.81
N PHE A 363 -7.73 -20.10 -4.51
CA PHE A 363 -6.45 -20.21 -3.80
C PHE A 363 -5.90 -21.64 -3.85
N SER A 364 -6.74 -22.64 -3.60
CA SER A 364 -6.35 -24.05 -3.70
C SER A 364 -5.95 -24.43 -5.13
N PHE A 365 -6.68 -23.92 -6.13
CA PHE A 365 -6.35 -24.14 -7.53
C PHE A 365 -5.02 -23.48 -7.92
N LEU A 366 -4.75 -22.27 -7.42
CA LEU A 366 -3.49 -21.58 -7.66
C LEU A 366 -2.28 -22.35 -7.09
N ASP A 367 -2.42 -22.93 -5.89
CA ASP A 367 -1.38 -23.78 -5.26
C ASP A 367 -1.07 -25.02 -6.11
N VAL A 368 -2.10 -25.64 -6.69
CA VAL A 368 -1.95 -26.74 -7.65
C VAL A 368 -1.24 -26.27 -8.93
N LEU A 369 -1.64 -25.13 -9.49
CA LEU A 369 -0.99 -24.59 -10.69
C LEU A 369 0.48 -24.25 -10.44
N ASP A 370 0.82 -23.67 -9.27
CA ASP A 370 2.19 -23.31 -8.89
C ASP A 370 3.12 -24.53 -8.86
N SER A 371 2.62 -25.65 -8.32
CA SER A 371 3.38 -26.89 -8.20
C SER A 371 3.58 -27.61 -9.54
N ASN A 372 2.74 -27.34 -10.53
CA ASN A 372 2.71 -28.09 -11.79
C ASN A 372 3.18 -27.27 -12.99
N LEU A 373 3.09 -25.94 -12.98
CA LEU A 373 3.32 -25.12 -14.17
C LEU A 373 4.56 -24.23 -14.01
N LYS A 374 5.36 -24.16 -15.08
CA LYS A 374 6.47 -23.21 -15.16
C LYS A 374 5.94 -21.81 -15.46
N LYS A 375 6.40 -20.81 -14.72
CA LYS A 375 6.07 -19.39 -14.96
C LYS A 375 6.99 -18.79 -16.05
N PRO A 376 6.50 -17.87 -16.89
CA PRO A 376 5.14 -17.34 -16.87
C PRO A 376 4.14 -18.27 -17.58
N CYS A 377 2.93 -18.39 -17.04
CA CYS A 377 1.87 -19.25 -17.56
C CYS A 377 0.54 -18.49 -17.61
N PHE A 378 -0.15 -18.53 -18.75
CA PHE A 378 -1.40 -17.79 -18.97
C PHE A 378 -2.49 -18.19 -17.95
N THR A 379 -2.77 -19.48 -17.78
CA THR A 379 -3.80 -19.97 -16.85
C THR A 379 -3.48 -19.62 -15.39
N TYR A 380 -2.21 -19.68 -14.99
CA TYR A 380 -1.76 -19.28 -13.65
C TYR A 380 -2.10 -17.80 -13.36
N TYR A 381 -1.70 -16.91 -14.26
CA TYR A 381 -1.95 -15.47 -14.07
C TYR A 381 -3.40 -15.06 -14.30
N LYS A 382 -4.14 -15.80 -15.13
CA LYS A 382 -5.60 -15.67 -15.22
C LYS A 382 -6.24 -15.99 -13.87
N CYS A 383 -5.79 -17.03 -13.17
CA CYS A 383 -6.29 -17.36 -11.83
C CYS A 383 -6.00 -16.22 -10.84
N ILE A 384 -4.79 -15.65 -10.86
CA ILE A 384 -4.43 -14.47 -10.04
C ILE A 384 -5.37 -13.29 -10.31
N GLN A 385 -5.61 -12.92 -11.57
CA GLN A 385 -6.51 -11.81 -11.90
C GLN A 385 -7.94 -12.05 -11.40
N ILE A 386 -8.41 -13.31 -11.48
CA ILE A 386 -9.72 -13.70 -11.00
C ILE A 386 -9.81 -13.62 -9.47
N ILE A 387 -8.77 -14.06 -8.75
CA ILE A 387 -8.67 -13.90 -7.29
C ILE A 387 -8.74 -12.43 -6.91
N GLN A 388 -7.94 -11.57 -7.54
CA GLN A 388 -7.93 -10.13 -7.27
C GLN A 388 -9.31 -9.49 -7.51
N ARG A 389 -10.01 -9.90 -8.57
CA ARG A 389 -11.39 -9.45 -8.84
C ARG A 389 -12.37 -9.95 -7.77
N CYS A 390 -12.32 -11.23 -7.39
CA CYS A 390 -13.15 -11.75 -6.31
C CYS A 390 -12.94 -10.97 -5.01
N LEU A 391 -11.69 -10.82 -4.60
CA LEU A 391 -11.28 -10.07 -3.42
C LEU A 391 -11.78 -8.61 -3.44
N TYR A 392 -11.73 -7.97 -4.61
CA TYR A 392 -12.29 -6.63 -4.83
C TYR A 392 -13.79 -6.59 -4.59
N TYR A 393 -14.56 -7.44 -5.27
CA TYR A 393 -16.02 -7.35 -5.22
C TYR A 393 -16.62 -7.85 -3.90
N THR A 394 -15.94 -8.75 -3.18
CA THR A 394 -16.42 -9.30 -1.90
C THR A 394 -15.90 -8.57 -0.66
N SER A 395 -15.34 -7.36 -0.78
CA SER A 395 -14.73 -6.65 0.35
C SER A 395 -15.69 -6.43 1.54
N ASP A 396 -16.88 -5.85 1.33
CA ASP A 396 -18.17 -6.49 1.67
C ASP A 396 -18.16 -7.48 2.83
N GLN A 397 -18.07 -8.71 2.38
CA GLN A 397 -18.36 -9.89 3.15
C GLN A 397 -17.15 -10.29 4.01
N ILE A 398 -15.95 -9.84 3.60
CA ILE A 398 -14.68 -10.08 4.29
C ILE A 398 -14.52 -9.12 5.48
N HIS A 399 -15.06 -7.91 5.37
CA HIS A 399 -14.99 -6.88 6.41
C HIS A 399 -15.49 -7.35 7.78
N CYS A 400 -16.54 -8.17 7.80
CA CYS A 400 -17.13 -8.74 9.03
C CYS A 400 -16.21 -9.69 9.80
N VAL A 401 -15.04 -10.06 9.26
CA VAL A 401 -14.08 -10.99 9.89
C VAL A 401 -12.87 -10.24 10.49
N ILE A 402 -12.69 -8.95 10.17
CA ILE A 402 -11.51 -8.15 10.55
C ILE A 402 -11.81 -7.20 11.74
N GLU A 403 -13.08 -6.90 12.00
CA GLU A 403 -13.53 -6.23 13.24
C GLU A 403 -13.69 -7.23 14.39
#